data_AF-A0A177N8F7-F1
#
_entry.id   AF-A0A177N8F7-F1
#
_cell.length_a   1.000
_cell.length_b   1.000
_cell.length_c   1.000
_cell.angle_alpha   90.00
_cell.angle_beta   90.00
_cell.angle_gamma   90.00
#
_symmetry.space_group_name_H-M   'P 1'
#
loop_
_entity.id
_entity.type
_entity.pdbx_description
1 polymer ?
#
loop_
_entity_poly.entity_id
_entity_poly.type
_entity_poly.pdbx_seq_one_letter_code
_entity_poly.pdbx_strand_id
1 'polypeptide(L)'
;MTDNKKAAPVGQLVTAQYQNSPGHFNNIESKLSLFLNRLDGVKTNGSNRWLAKCPAHPDRSPSLAIRLADDRILIHCFAGCSVDAVLSAVGLDMADLFPDRVAIPGAPKPKAPRFSAYELFPLLIQEALILALAFHAVTSGDVLADTDMQRAEQAYNAVLRLNSEVKP
;
A
#
# COMPACT_ATOMS: atom_id res chain seq x y z
N MET A 1 -27.10 -40.79 22.77
CA MET A 1 -27.18 -40.52 21.33
C MET A 1 -26.81 -39.07 21.08
N THR A 2 -25.65 -38.85 20.46
CA THR A 2 -25.10 -37.54 20.14
C THR A 2 -25.71 -37.02 18.84
N ASP A 3 -26.55 -36.00 18.91
CA ASP A 3 -27.09 -35.34 17.72
C ASP A 3 -26.13 -34.26 17.19
N ASN A 4 -25.86 -34.44 15.91
CA ASN A 4 -24.82 -33.86 15.09
C ASN A 4 -25.26 -32.49 14.56
N LYS A 5 -24.72 -31.39 15.11
CA LYS A 5 -24.94 -30.03 14.58
C LYS A 5 -24.04 -29.81 13.36
N LYS A 6 -24.60 -30.01 12.16
CA LYS A 6 -24.00 -29.61 10.88
C LYS A 6 -23.70 -28.11 10.87
N ALA A 7 -22.44 -27.76 10.64
CA ALA A 7 -22.00 -26.40 10.35
C ALA A 7 -22.54 -25.93 8.99
N ALA A 8 -23.02 -24.69 8.95
CA ALA A 8 -23.52 -24.04 7.74
C ALA A 8 -22.37 -23.67 6.78
N PRO A 9 -22.59 -23.69 5.46
CA PRO A 9 -21.57 -23.34 4.47
C PRO A 9 -21.22 -21.84 4.56
N VAL A 10 -19.93 -21.53 4.46
CA VAL A 10 -19.30 -20.19 4.62
C VAL A 10 -19.61 -19.24 3.44
N GLY A 11 -20.71 -19.45 2.71
CA GLY A 11 -21.03 -18.76 1.47
C GLY A 11 -22.06 -17.63 1.56
N GLN A 12 -22.51 -17.21 2.75
CA GLN A 12 -23.73 -16.40 2.83
C GLN A 12 -23.76 -15.38 3.97
N LEU A 13 -22.80 -14.45 4.04
CA LEU A 13 -22.93 -13.25 4.90
C LEU A 13 -22.28 -11.97 4.33
N VAL A 14 -22.04 -11.85 3.02
CA VAL A 14 -21.48 -10.61 2.44
C VAL A 14 -22.33 -10.11 1.26
N THR A 15 -23.59 -9.76 1.53
CA THR A 15 -24.41 -8.99 0.59
C THR A 15 -25.33 -8.04 1.36
N ALA A 16 -24.79 -6.94 1.86
CA ALA A 16 -25.60 -5.76 2.18
C ALA A 16 -24.70 -4.52 2.21
N GLN A 17 -24.91 -3.65 1.22
CA GLN A 17 -24.56 -2.23 1.18
C GLN A 17 -23.12 -1.85 0.79
N TYR A 18 -22.80 -2.02 -0.50
CA TYR A 18 -21.86 -1.13 -1.19
C TYR A 18 -22.37 -0.85 -2.62
N GLN A 19 -23.49 -0.15 -2.71
CA GLN A 19 -24.00 0.40 -3.97
C GLN A 19 -23.59 1.88 -4.03
N ASN A 20 -22.67 2.24 -4.95
CA ASN A 20 -22.67 3.46 -5.79
C ASN A 20 -21.24 3.90 -6.22
N SER A 21 -20.87 3.63 -7.48
CA SER A 21 -20.11 4.49 -8.43
C SER A 21 -19.39 3.66 -9.51
N PRO A 22 -19.43 4.06 -10.81
CA PRO A 22 -18.96 3.21 -11.91
C PRO A 22 -17.45 3.36 -12.14
N GLY A 23 -16.72 2.27 -11.89
CA GLY A 23 -15.45 1.97 -12.57
C GLY A 23 -14.16 2.41 -11.88
N HIS A 24 -13.73 1.72 -10.81
CA HIS A 24 -12.30 1.33 -10.63
C HIS A 24 -12.01 0.37 -9.47
N PHE A 25 -12.95 0.12 -8.54
CA PHE A 25 -12.67 -0.65 -7.31
C PHE A 25 -12.93 -2.17 -7.42
N ASN A 26 -13.50 -2.65 -8.53
CA ASN A 26 -14.12 -3.98 -8.57
C ASN A 26 -13.15 -5.17 -8.75
N ASN A 27 -11.88 -4.93 -9.09
CA ASN A 27 -10.96 -6.02 -9.42
C ASN A 27 -10.19 -6.55 -8.21
N ILE A 28 -9.66 -5.66 -7.35
CA ILE A 28 -8.80 -6.10 -6.25
C ILE A 28 -9.56 -6.93 -5.21
N GLU A 29 -10.82 -6.60 -4.93
CA GLU A 29 -11.68 -7.38 -4.04
C GLU A 29 -12.02 -8.77 -4.64
N SER A 30 -12.19 -8.84 -5.96
CA SER A 30 -12.41 -10.09 -6.69
C SER A 30 -11.17 -10.98 -6.62
N LYS A 31 -9.97 -10.41 -6.83
CA LYS A 31 -8.70 -11.13 -6.67
C LYS A 31 -8.45 -11.58 -5.24
N LEU A 32 -8.78 -10.74 -4.26
CA LEU A 32 -8.71 -11.10 -2.85
C LEU A 32 -9.62 -12.30 -2.56
N SER A 33 -10.84 -12.26 -3.05
CA SER A 33 -11.80 -13.37 -2.89
C SER A 33 -11.25 -14.65 -3.51
N LEU A 34 -10.66 -14.58 -4.71
CA LEU A 34 -9.98 -15.71 -5.34
C LEU A 34 -8.83 -16.25 -4.48
N PHE A 35 -8.00 -15.37 -3.93
CA PHE A 35 -6.88 -15.77 -3.08
C PHE A 35 -7.35 -16.44 -1.78
N LEU A 36 -8.31 -15.84 -1.08
CA LEU A 36 -8.87 -16.40 0.16
C LEU A 36 -9.52 -17.77 -0.07
N ASN A 37 -10.17 -17.98 -1.22
CA ASN A 37 -10.79 -19.27 -1.56
C ASN A 37 -9.78 -20.40 -1.80
N ARG A 38 -8.50 -20.09 -2.01
CA ARG A 38 -7.43 -21.09 -2.19
C ARG A 38 -6.67 -21.40 -0.89
N LEU A 39 -7.11 -20.84 0.24
CA LEU A 39 -6.43 -20.97 1.52
C LEU A 39 -7.29 -21.72 2.54
N ASP A 40 -6.61 -22.45 3.42
CA ASP A 40 -7.26 -23.17 4.50
C ASP A 40 -7.30 -22.36 5.80
N GLY A 41 -8.39 -22.53 6.57
CA GLY A 41 -8.49 -21.97 7.92
C GLY A 41 -8.59 -20.45 7.97
N VAL A 42 -9.12 -19.82 6.91
CA VAL A 42 -9.32 -18.38 6.81
C VAL A 42 -10.24 -17.86 7.92
N LYS A 43 -9.80 -16.83 8.63
CA LYS A 43 -10.55 -16.12 9.68
C LYS A 43 -10.36 -14.63 9.52
N THR A 44 -11.40 -13.85 9.75
CA THR A 44 -11.30 -12.39 9.77
C THR A 44 -10.54 -11.92 11.03
N ASN A 45 -9.76 -10.85 10.89
CA ASN A 45 -8.95 -10.26 11.96
C ASN A 45 -9.09 -8.72 11.96
N GLY A 46 -10.34 -8.26 12.06
CA GLY A 46 -10.73 -6.86 11.89
C GLY A 46 -11.03 -6.50 10.43
N SER A 47 -11.36 -5.23 10.19
CA SER A 47 -11.70 -4.74 8.84
C SER A 47 -10.52 -4.92 7.88
N ASN A 48 -10.80 -5.47 6.71
CA ASN A 48 -9.83 -5.67 5.62
C ASN A 48 -8.61 -6.53 6.02
N ARG A 49 -8.76 -7.42 6.99
CA ARG A 49 -7.69 -8.29 7.50
C ARG A 49 -8.16 -9.71 7.72
N TRP A 50 -7.31 -10.67 7.38
CA TRP A 50 -7.53 -12.10 7.56
C TRP A 50 -6.28 -12.81 8.06
N LEU A 51 -6.50 -13.93 8.73
CA LEU A 51 -5.48 -14.92 9.06
C LEU A 51 -5.85 -16.24 8.38
N ALA A 52 -4.87 -16.91 7.80
CA ALA A 52 -5.03 -18.22 7.17
C ALA A 52 -3.83 -19.12 7.48
N LYS A 53 -3.97 -20.41 7.20
CA LYS A 53 -2.83 -21.32 7.20
C LYS A 53 -1.95 -21.02 6.00
N CYS A 54 -0.64 -21.00 6.21
CA CYS A 54 0.30 -20.82 5.13
C CYS A 54 0.39 -22.12 4.29
N PRO A 55 0.17 -22.06 2.96
CA PRO A 55 0.27 -23.23 2.09
C PRO A 55 1.73 -23.61 1.77
N ALA A 56 2.69 -22.72 1.99
CA ALA A 56 4.10 -22.94 1.69
C ALA A 56 4.87 -23.73 2.77
N HIS A 57 4.22 -24.05 3.90
CA HIS A 57 4.78 -24.96 4.90
C HIS A 57 3.66 -25.73 5.61
N PRO A 58 3.97 -26.84 6.30
CA PRO A 58 2.97 -27.56 7.10
C PRO A 58 2.49 -26.70 8.28
N ASP A 59 1.36 -26.02 8.11
CA ASP A 59 0.87 -25.07 9.09
C ASP A 59 -0.28 -25.63 9.94
N ARG A 60 -0.05 -25.74 11.25
CA ARG A 60 -1.05 -26.20 12.23
C ARG A 60 -1.96 -25.06 12.70
N SER A 61 -1.46 -23.83 12.74
CA SER A 61 -2.14 -22.66 13.32
C SER A 61 -1.94 -21.44 12.42
N PRO A 62 -3.00 -20.73 11.99
CA PRO A 62 -2.90 -19.67 10.99
C PRO A 62 -1.68 -18.73 11.16
N SER A 63 -0.68 -18.90 10.30
CA SER A 63 0.57 -18.12 10.31
C SER A 63 0.66 -17.09 9.18
N LEU A 64 -0.31 -17.09 8.26
CA LEU A 64 -0.36 -16.17 7.12
C LEU A 64 -1.31 -15.01 7.45
N ALA A 65 -0.75 -13.82 7.61
CA ALA A 65 -1.50 -12.57 7.68
C ALA A 65 -1.78 -12.04 6.28
N ILE A 66 -3.02 -11.62 6.05
CA ILE A 66 -3.51 -11.08 4.79
C ILE A 66 -4.21 -9.76 5.10
N ARG A 67 -3.91 -8.72 4.32
CA ARG A 67 -4.54 -7.40 4.46
C ARG A 67 -4.87 -6.84 3.09
N LEU A 68 -6.10 -6.37 2.93
CA LEU A 68 -6.48 -5.55 1.79
C LEU A 68 -6.07 -4.10 2.08
N ALA A 69 -5.19 -3.56 1.25
CA ALA A 69 -4.87 -2.13 1.17
C ALA A 69 -5.59 -1.53 -0.06
N ASP A 70 -5.51 -0.21 -0.21
CA ASP A 70 -6.23 0.50 -1.27
C ASP A 70 -5.78 0.09 -2.68
N ASP A 71 -4.50 -0.27 -2.82
CA ASP A 71 -3.86 -0.54 -4.12
C ASP A 71 -3.36 -1.98 -4.31
N ARG A 72 -3.46 -2.85 -3.28
CA ARG A 72 -2.89 -4.20 -3.30
C ARG A 72 -3.37 -5.09 -2.15
N ILE A 73 -3.08 -6.38 -2.28
CA ILE A 73 -3.20 -7.38 -1.22
C ILE A 73 -1.81 -7.58 -0.60
N LEU A 74 -1.69 -7.32 0.70
CA LEU A 74 -0.47 -7.55 1.46
C LEU A 74 -0.55 -8.91 2.14
N ILE A 75 0.52 -9.70 2.01
CA ILE A 75 0.64 -11.00 2.68
C ILE A 75 1.95 -11.08 3.46
N HIS A 76 1.90 -11.71 4.62
CA HIS A 76 3.08 -11.95 5.45
C HIS A 76 2.94 -13.27 6.18
N CYS A 77 3.92 -14.16 6.03
CA CYS A 77 3.99 -15.40 6.78
C CYS A 77 4.96 -15.23 7.95
N PHE A 78 4.47 -15.39 9.18
CA PHE A 78 5.29 -15.25 10.39
C PHE A 78 6.34 -16.37 10.57
N ALA A 79 6.24 -17.46 9.79
CA ALA A 79 7.23 -18.53 9.74
C ALA A 79 8.39 -18.25 8.75
N GLY A 80 8.35 -17.14 8.01
CA GLY A 80 9.44 -16.71 7.12
C GLY A 80 9.33 -17.19 5.66
N CYS A 81 8.20 -17.74 5.23
CA CYS A 81 7.99 -18.06 3.81
C CYS A 81 8.01 -16.79 2.95
N SER A 82 8.62 -16.87 1.77
CA SER A 82 8.56 -15.79 0.79
C SER A 82 7.16 -15.65 0.21
N VAL A 83 6.81 -14.44 -0.25
CA VAL A 83 5.54 -14.16 -0.93
C VAL A 83 5.37 -15.07 -2.15
N ASP A 84 6.42 -15.23 -2.95
CA ASP A 84 6.44 -16.09 -4.13
C ASP A 84 6.14 -17.57 -3.81
N ALA A 85 6.70 -18.10 -2.72
CA ALA A 85 6.44 -19.48 -2.30
C ALA A 85 4.97 -19.67 -1.86
N VAL A 86 4.40 -18.69 -1.16
CA VAL A 86 2.99 -18.72 -0.75
C VAL A 86 2.06 -18.71 -1.97
N LEU A 87 2.31 -17.82 -2.93
CA LEU A 87 1.49 -17.68 -4.13
C LEU A 87 1.61 -18.91 -5.04
N SER A 88 2.83 -19.39 -5.26
CA SER A 88 3.10 -20.58 -6.07
C SER A 88 2.41 -21.82 -5.50
N ALA A 89 2.37 -21.98 -4.18
CA ALA A 89 1.70 -23.09 -3.52
C ALA A 89 0.18 -23.11 -3.76
N VAL A 90 -0.43 -21.97 -4.10
CA VAL A 90 -1.84 -21.85 -4.48
C VAL A 90 -2.04 -21.55 -5.96
N GLY A 91 -1.00 -21.67 -6.79
CA GLY A 91 -1.07 -21.44 -8.23
C GLY A 91 -1.47 -20.01 -8.63
N LEU A 92 -1.00 -19.02 -7.86
CA LEU A 92 -1.12 -17.60 -8.17
C LEU A 92 0.27 -17.01 -8.42
N ASP A 93 0.30 -15.84 -9.03
CA ASP A 93 1.53 -15.08 -9.24
C ASP A 93 1.53 -13.74 -8.47
N MET A 94 2.66 -13.03 -8.55
CA MET A 94 2.80 -11.72 -7.90
C MET A 94 1.82 -10.68 -8.46
N ALA A 95 1.40 -10.78 -9.72
CA ALA A 95 0.48 -9.85 -10.35
C ALA A 95 -0.96 -10.00 -9.82
N ASP A 96 -1.32 -11.17 -9.30
CA ASP A 96 -2.59 -11.42 -8.63
C ASP A 96 -2.75 -10.67 -7.30
N LEU A 97 -1.66 -10.17 -6.71
CA LEU A 97 -1.72 -9.31 -5.53
C LEU A 97 -2.06 -7.83 -5.85
N PHE A 98 -2.14 -7.47 -7.13
CA PHE A 98 -2.37 -6.11 -7.58
C PHE A 98 -3.62 -6.02 -8.47
N PRO A 99 -4.29 -4.85 -8.51
CA PRO A 99 -5.37 -4.62 -9.47
C PRO A 99 -4.84 -4.73 -10.89
N ASP A 100 -5.67 -5.20 -11.82
CA ASP A 100 -5.26 -5.21 -13.23
C ASP A 100 -4.96 -3.78 -13.67
N ARG A 101 -3.80 -3.64 -14.32
CA ARG A 101 -3.50 -2.38 -15.00
C ARG A 101 -4.51 -2.23 -16.12
N VAL A 102 -5.38 -1.23 -16.02
CA VAL A 102 -6.14 -0.77 -17.18
C VAL A 102 -5.10 -0.19 -18.14
N ALA A 103 -4.68 -1.02 -19.10
CA ALA A 103 -3.86 -0.57 -20.20
C ALA A 103 -4.74 0.32 -21.09
N ILE A 104 -4.83 1.60 -20.75
CA ILE A 104 -5.41 2.59 -21.65
C ILE A 104 -4.50 2.60 -22.89
N PRO A 105 -4.99 2.19 -24.08
CA PRO A 105 -4.16 2.18 -25.28
C PRO A 105 -3.66 3.60 -25.55
N GLY A 106 -2.34 3.78 -25.56
CA GLY A 106 -1.71 5.09 -25.74
C GLY A 106 -1.49 5.92 -24.46
N ALA A 107 -1.81 5.40 -23.27
CA ALA A 107 -1.36 6.06 -22.04
C ALA A 107 0.18 6.11 -22.01
N PRO A 108 0.78 7.27 -21.71
CA PRO A 108 2.22 7.38 -21.60
C PRO A 108 2.70 6.41 -20.50
N LYS A 109 3.67 5.55 -20.83
CA LYS A 109 4.36 4.75 -19.82
C LYS A 109 4.82 5.72 -18.72
N PRO A 110 4.58 5.44 -17.42
CA PRO A 110 5.09 6.30 -16.37
C PRO A 110 6.59 6.43 -16.58
N LYS A 111 7.05 7.66 -16.81
CA LYS A 111 8.48 7.93 -16.92
C LYS A 111 9.09 7.53 -15.60
N ALA A 112 10.16 6.73 -15.65
CA ALA A 112 10.95 6.48 -14.45
C ALA A 112 11.31 7.83 -13.82
N PRO A 113 11.26 7.96 -12.48
CA PRO A 113 11.67 9.18 -11.82
C PRO A 113 13.08 9.54 -12.26
N ARG A 114 13.34 10.83 -12.47
CA ARG A 114 14.64 11.30 -12.98
C ARG A 114 15.78 11.06 -11.98
N PHE A 115 15.44 11.03 -10.70
CA PHE A 115 16.37 10.82 -9.60
C PHE A 115 15.76 9.84 -8.60
N SER A 116 16.61 9.06 -7.96
CA SER A 116 16.21 8.28 -6.78
C SER A 116 15.97 9.21 -5.58
N ALA A 117 15.17 8.75 -4.60
CA ALA A 117 14.94 9.50 -3.37
C ALA A 117 16.25 9.85 -2.63
N TYR A 118 17.25 8.95 -2.69
CA TYR A 118 18.56 9.14 -2.07
C TYR A 118 19.37 10.25 -2.74
N GLU A 119 19.25 10.43 -4.05
CA GLU A 119 19.98 11.48 -4.79
C GLU A 119 19.41 12.88 -4.53
N LEU A 120 18.13 12.99 -4.18
CA LEU A 120 17.49 14.27 -3.88
C LEU A 120 17.66 14.71 -2.43
N PHE A 121 18.03 13.79 -1.54
CA PHE A 121 18.15 14.06 -0.11
C PHE A 121 19.12 15.20 0.23
N PRO A 122 20.32 15.31 -0.37
CA PRO A 122 21.22 16.44 -0.11
C PRO A 122 20.63 17.80 -0.53
N LEU A 123 19.90 17.83 -1.65
CA LEU A 123 19.23 19.03 -2.13
C LEU A 123 18.09 19.42 -1.19
N LEU A 124 17.30 18.45 -0.73
CA LEU A 124 16.23 18.68 0.23
C LEU A 124 16.76 19.25 1.55
N ILE A 125 17.87 18.72 2.08
CA ILE A 125 18.49 19.22 3.31
C ILE A 125 18.86 20.70 3.18
N GLN A 126 19.49 21.09 2.07
CA GLN A 126 19.93 22.47 1.87
C GLN A 126 18.76 23.44 1.91
N GLU A 127 17.68 23.15 1.19
CA GLU A 127 16.51 24.02 1.14
C GLU A 127 15.74 24.02 2.47
N ALA A 128 15.66 22.87 3.15
CA ALA A 128 15.05 22.76 4.47
C ALA A 128 15.81 23.58 5.54
N LEU A 129 17.14 23.63 5.48
CA LEU A 129 17.96 24.43 6.41
C LEU A 129 17.69 25.93 6.27
N ILE A 130 17.52 26.42 5.04
CA ILE A 130 17.21 27.82 4.78
C ILE A 130 15.86 28.19 5.37
N LEU A 131 14.85 27.33 5.16
CA LEU A 131 13.53 27.52 5.75
C LEU A 131 13.58 27.48 7.29
N ALA A 132 14.37 26.57 7.87
CA ALA A 132 14.54 26.47 9.32
C ALA A 132 15.20 27.73 9.92
N LEU A 133 16.22 28.27 9.25
CA LEU A 133 16.88 29.51 9.67
C LEU A 133 15.95 30.71 9.55
N ALA A 134 15.22 30.85 8.43
CA ALA A 134 14.25 31.91 8.24
C ALA A 134 13.13 31.83 9.29
N PHE A 135 12.63 30.63 9.57
CA PHE A 135 11.65 30.40 10.63
C PHE A 135 12.20 30.79 12.01
N HIS A 136 13.43 30.37 12.33
CA HIS A 136 14.07 30.71 13.59
C HIS A 136 14.20 32.24 13.79
N ALA A 137 14.68 32.97 12.78
CA ALA A 137 14.79 34.43 12.81
C ALA A 137 13.44 35.10 13.10
N VAL A 138 12.38 34.71 12.38
CA VAL A 138 11.03 35.26 12.58
C VAL A 138 10.52 34.95 13.99
N THR A 139 10.71 33.73 14.50
CA THR A 139 10.28 33.38 15.86
C THR A 139 11.07 34.07 16.96
N SER A 140 12.31 34.48 16.68
CA SER A 140 13.15 35.28 17.58
C SER A 140 12.77 36.76 17.59
N GLY A 141 11.84 37.17 16.72
CA GLY A 141 11.37 38.56 16.59
C GLY A 141 12.18 39.39 15.59
N ASP A 142 13.09 38.78 14.83
CA ASP A 142 13.86 39.46 13.80
C ASP A 142 13.01 39.72 12.54
N VAL A 143 13.25 40.85 11.89
CA VAL A 143 12.69 41.14 10.56
C VAL A 143 13.67 40.62 9.52
N LEU A 144 13.23 39.67 8.69
CA LEU A 144 14.01 39.16 7.56
C LEU A 144 14.25 40.27 6.54
N ALA A 145 15.50 40.40 6.08
CA ALA A 145 15.82 41.25 4.95
C ALA A 145 15.15 40.72 3.67
N ASP A 146 14.86 41.60 2.72
CA ASP A 146 14.21 41.22 1.44
C ASP A 146 14.97 40.11 0.71
N THR A 147 16.30 40.10 0.78
CA THR A 147 17.15 39.07 0.18
C THR A 147 16.97 37.70 0.84
N ASP A 148 16.81 37.67 2.16
CA ASP A 148 16.63 36.43 2.92
C ASP A 148 15.22 35.89 2.73
N MET A 149 14.23 36.78 2.67
CA MET A 149 12.86 36.45 2.32
C MET A 149 12.76 35.82 0.93
N GLN A 150 13.42 36.42 -0.07
CA GLN A 150 13.50 35.86 -1.43
C GLN A 150 14.18 34.49 -1.44
N ARG A 151 15.24 34.29 -0.66
CA ARG A 151 15.93 33.00 -0.59
C ARG A 151 15.08 31.92 0.08
N ALA A 152 14.31 32.29 1.10
CA ALA A 152 13.35 31.40 1.76
C ALA A 152 12.20 31.01 0.81
N GLU A 153 11.67 31.94 0.02
CA GLU A 153 10.67 31.67 -1.00
C GLU A 153 11.20 30.71 -2.08
N GLN A 154 12.44 30.94 -2.56
CA GLN A 154 13.10 30.03 -3.50
C GLN A 154 13.27 28.63 -2.90
N ALA A 155 13.64 28.53 -1.62
CA ALA A 155 13.78 27.25 -0.93
C ALA A 155 12.44 26.52 -0.81
N TYR A 156 11.38 27.21 -0.45
CA TYR A 156 10.03 26.66 -0.40
C TYR A 156 9.61 26.06 -1.75
N ASN A 157 9.79 26.82 -2.82
CA ASN A 157 9.48 26.36 -4.18
C ASN A 157 10.33 25.16 -4.60
N ALA A 158 11.61 25.12 -4.22
CA ALA A 158 12.49 24.00 -4.49
C ALA A 158 12.05 22.72 -3.75
N VAL A 159 11.64 22.81 -2.48
CA VAL A 159 11.10 21.67 -1.72
C VAL A 159 9.85 21.09 -2.38
N LEU A 160 8.91 21.93 -2.81
CA LEU A 160 7.71 21.49 -3.53
C LEU A 160 8.05 20.79 -4.84
N ARG A 161 9.02 21.33 -5.59
CA ARG A 161 9.49 20.72 -6.84
C ARG A 161 10.11 19.36 -6.58
N LEU A 162 11.00 19.23 -5.58
CA LEU A 162 11.64 17.96 -5.24
C LEU A 162 10.63 16.88 -4.86
N ASN A 163 9.58 17.25 -4.11
CA ASN A 163 8.48 16.35 -3.78
C ASN A 163 7.75 15.83 -5.04
N SER A 164 7.65 16.63 -6.11
CA SER A 164 7.04 16.19 -7.37
C SER A 164 7.93 15.28 -8.23
N GLU A 165 9.25 15.30 -8.02
CA GLU A 165 10.22 14.48 -8.77
C GLU A 165 10.36 13.06 -8.18
N VAL A 166 10.01 12.86 -6.91
CA VAL A 166 9.89 11.54 -6.28
C VAL A 166 8.45 11.07 -6.39
N LYS A 167 8.12 10.32 -7.44
CA LYS A 167 6.85 9.57 -7.47
C LYS A 167 6.98 8.34 -6.54
N PRO A 168 5.98 8.01 -5.71
CA PRO A 168 6.01 6.84 -4.82
C PRO A 168 6.11 5.50 -5.57
#